data_AF-A0AA42YU47-F1
#
_entry.id   AF-A0AA42YU47-F1
#
_cell.length_a   1.000
_cell.length_b   1.000
_cell.length_c   1.000
_cell.angle_alpha   90.00
_cell.angle_beta   90.00
_cell.angle_gamma   90.00
#
_symmetry.space_group_name_H-M   'P 1'
#
loop_
_entity.id
_entity.type
_entity.pdbx_description
1 polymer ?
#
loop_
_entity_poly.entity_id
_entity_poly.type
_entity_poly.pdbx_seq_one_letter_code
_entity_poly.pdbx_strand_id
1 'polypeptide(L)'
;MLKRSALVFLIALSAIACSKEEAAEEQEGPAAGTPTEGSEAALNSVRRAVRVWSKERPTVDLVAAELEGVIMARTTAQVLMHYPGYRIILTTPGEVVTRIVFQFDDEAKPNIIQLTDLFGEPKAIQKGMLYTQQNVTTGQMINILAQPVTMPAEDVTLVKGLIIEGARRR
;
A
#
# COMPACT_ATOMS: atom_id res chain seq x y z
N MET A 1 14.59 45.96 71.76
CA MET A 1 15.02 44.94 72.74
C MET A 1 15.07 43.59 72.05
N LEU A 2 16.24 42.94 72.05
CA LEU A 2 16.45 41.56 71.60
C LEU A 2 15.56 40.59 72.38
N LYS A 3 15.01 39.58 71.71
CA LYS A 3 14.94 38.21 72.25
C LYS A 3 14.91 37.18 71.10
N ARG A 4 15.75 36.16 71.27
CA ARG A 4 16.07 35.05 70.38
C ARG A 4 15.10 33.87 70.58
N SER A 5 15.19 32.93 69.64
CA SER A 5 14.84 31.50 69.73
C SER A 5 13.36 31.19 69.43
N ALA A 6 12.96 30.17 68.69
CA ALA A 6 13.62 28.91 68.36
C ALA A 6 13.13 28.32 67.02
N LEU A 7 13.98 27.46 66.50
CA LEU A 7 13.87 26.50 65.41
C LEU A 7 12.67 25.54 65.55
N VAL A 8 11.87 25.35 64.49
CA VAL A 8 11.32 24.03 64.11
C VAL A 8 11.25 23.94 62.59
N PHE A 9 12.08 23.06 62.04
CA PHE A 9 12.05 22.56 60.68
C PHE A 9 10.87 21.59 60.57
N LEU A 10 9.95 21.79 59.64
CA LEU A 10 9.01 20.77 59.20
C LEU A 10 8.72 20.98 57.71
N ILE A 11 9.59 20.36 56.90
CA ILE A 11 9.37 20.16 55.47
C ILE A 11 8.29 19.09 55.35
N ALA A 12 7.05 19.49 55.11
CA ALA A 12 6.03 18.61 54.59
C ALA A 12 6.07 18.69 53.06
N LEU A 13 6.77 17.73 52.44
CA LEU A 13 6.62 17.42 51.02
C LEU A 13 5.14 17.10 50.77
N SER A 14 4.42 18.04 50.18
CA SER A 14 3.10 17.81 49.59
C SER A 14 3.30 17.81 48.08
N ALA A 15 3.72 16.68 47.53
CA ALA A 15 3.60 16.43 46.10
C ALA A 15 2.11 16.31 45.78
N ILE A 16 1.45 17.44 45.51
CA ILE A 16 0.19 17.44 44.79
C ILE A 16 0.57 17.16 43.34
N ALA A 17 0.56 15.87 43.00
CA ALA A 17 0.48 15.42 41.63
C ALA A 17 -0.81 16.01 41.03
N CYS A 18 -0.67 17.14 40.32
CA CYS A 18 -1.66 17.54 39.35
C CYS A 18 -1.65 16.49 38.25
N SER A 19 -2.56 15.53 38.36
CA SER A 19 -2.98 14.65 37.28
C SER A 19 -3.55 15.53 36.18
N LYS A 20 -2.67 16.02 35.30
CA LYS A 20 -3.05 16.51 33.99
C LYS A 20 -3.29 15.25 33.17
N GLU A 21 -4.53 14.80 33.20
CA GLU A 21 -5.09 13.82 32.29
C GLU A 21 -5.09 14.47 30.91
N GLU A 22 -3.91 14.45 30.29
CA GLU A 22 -3.71 14.75 28.89
C GLU A 22 -4.28 13.54 28.17
N ALA A 23 -5.60 13.61 27.92
CA ALA A 23 -6.27 12.71 27.01
C ALA A 23 -5.50 12.79 25.69
N ALA A 24 -4.66 11.79 25.48
CA ALA A 24 -4.16 11.47 24.16
C ALA A 24 -5.42 11.14 23.35
N GLU A 25 -5.85 12.10 22.53
CA GLU A 25 -6.62 11.79 21.34
C GLU A 25 -5.71 10.85 20.52
N GLU A 26 -5.86 9.55 20.76
CA GLU A 26 -5.57 8.54 19.75
C GLU A 26 -6.39 8.98 18.53
N GLN A 27 -5.72 9.65 17.58
CA GLN A 27 -6.17 9.61 16.20
C GLN A 27 -6.20 8.12 15.85
N GLU A 28 -7.38 7.53 15.97
CA GLU A 28 -7.74 6.24 15.40
C GLU A 28 -7.48 6.36 13.90
N GLY A 29 -6.24 6.05 13.49
CA GLY A 29 -5.98 5.62 12.14
C GLY A 29 -6.94 4.47 11.83
N PRO A 30 -7.44 4.36 10.59
CA PRO A 30 -8.46 3.38 10.23
C PRO A 30 -8.07 2.00 10.77
N ALA A 31 -8.97 1.39 11.54
CA ALA A 31 -8.77 0.07 12.11
C ALA A 31 -8.30 -0.88 11.01
N ALA A 32 -7.21 -1.61 11.26
CA ALA A 32 -6.61 -2.54 10.31
C ALA A 32 -7.65 -3.57 9.87
N GLY A 33 -8.28 -3.33 8.73
CA GLY A 33 -9.37 -4.17 8.22
C GLY A 33 -10.48 -3.42 7.48
N THR A 34 -10.74 -2.15 7.79
CA THR A 34 -11.76 -1.37 7.06
C THR A 34 -11.15 -0.75 5.80
N PRO A 35 -11.72 -0.98 4.60
CA PRO A 35 -11.28 -0.33 3.38
C PRO A 35 -11.29 1.20 3.53
N THR A 36 -10.20 1.85 3.21
CA THR A 36 -10.16 3.31 3.02
C THR A 36 -10.61 3.65 1.60
N GLU A 37 -11.13 4.87 1.38
CA GLU A 37 -11.44 5.34 0.01
C GLU A 37 -10.21 5.25 -0.91
N GLY A 38 -9.02 5.55 -0.37
CA GLY A 38 -7.75 5.42 -1.09
C GLY A 38 -7.44 3.96 -1.49
N SER A 39 -7.69 3.00 -0.58
CA SER A 39 -7.52 1.58 -0.84
C SER A 39 -8.49 1.08 -1.91
N GLU A 40 -9.77 1.51 -1.88
CA GLU A 40 -10.74 1.14 -2.92
C GLU A 40 -10.38 1.70 -4.29
N ALA A 41 -9.94 2.97 -4.36
CA ALA A 41 -9.47 3.60 -5.58
C ALA A 41 -8.24 2.86 -6.15
N ALA A 42 -7.29 2.50 -5.29
CA ALA A 42 -6.13 1.69 -5.65
C ALA A 42 -6.54 0.32 -6.19
N LEU A 43 -7.42 -0.41 -5.50
CA LEU A 43 -7.90 -1.73 -5.91
C LEU A 43 -8.64 -1.70 -7.26
N ASN A 44 -9.43 -0.67 -7.52
CA ASN A 44 -10.05 -0.47 -8.83
C ASN A 44 -9.01 -0.31 -9.94
N SER A 45 -7.95 0.46 -9.69
CA SER A 45 -6.83 0.60 -10.63
C SER A 45 -6.03 -0.68 -10.81
N VAL A 46 -5.82 -1.47 -9.75
CA VAL A 46 -5.18 -2.80 -9.86
C VAL A 46 -6.04 -3.73 -10.72
N ARG A 47 -7.36 -3.79 -10.50
CA ARG A 47 -8.29 -4.59 -11.32
C ARG A 47 -8.23 -4.18 -12.79
N ARG A 48 -8.25 -2.87 -13.08
CA ARG A 48 -8.09 -2.35 -14.45
C ARG A 48 -6.74 -2.69 -15.05
N ALA A 49 -5.65 -2.63 -14.28
CA ALA A 49 -4.32 -2.98 -14.77
C ALA A 49 -4.23 -4.47 -15.17
N VAL A 50 -4.78 -5.37 -14.36
CA VAL A 50 -4.88 -6.81 -14.70
C VAL A 50 -5.71 -7.01 -15.98
N ARG A 51 -6.81 -6.27 -16.15
CA ARG A 51 -7.63 -6.31 -17.37
C ARG A 51 -6.88 -5.78 -18.59
N VAL A 52 -6.13 -4.69 -18.47
CA VAL A 52 -5.32 -4.18 -19.60
C VAL A 52 -4.22 -5.15 -19.95
N TRP A 53 -3.63 -5.80 -18.95
CA TRP A 53 -2.67 -6.89 -19.14
C TRP A 53 -3.26 -8.07 -19.91
N SER A 54 -4.60 -8.20 -19.91
CA SER A 54 -5.27 -9.22 -20.67
C SER A 54 -5.33 -8.91 -22.18
N LYS A 55 -4.88 -7.74 -22.62
CA LYS A 55 -4.80 -7.36 -24.03
C LYS A 55 -3.46 -7.81 -24.62
N GLU A 56 -3.44 -8.11 -25.91
CA GLU A 56 -2.19 -8.44 -26.59
C GLU A 56 -1.28 -7.21 -26.66
N ARG A 57 -0.06 -7.32 -26.13
CA ARG A 57 1.00 -6.30 -26.17
C ARG A 57 0.52 -4.89 -25.73
N PRO A 58 0.16 -4.69 -24.46
CA PRO A 58 -0.36 -3.41 -23.99
C PRO A 58 0.69 -2.30 -24.15
N THR A 59 0.32 -1.20 -24.80
CA THR A 59 1.17 -0.01 -24.95
C THR A 59 1.04 0.92 -23.76
N VAL A 60 1.99 1.85 -23.61
CA VAL A 60 1.92 2.90 -22.58
C VAL A 60 0.61 3.68 -22.65
N ASP A 61 0.24 4.15 -23.84
CA ASP A 61 -0.93 5.01 -24.02
C ASP A 61 -2.23 4.26 -23.73
N LEU A 62 -2.30 2.97 -24.08
CA LEU A 62 -3.43 2.11 -23.74
C LEU A 62 -3.57 1.93 -22.23
N VAL A 63 -2.46 1.69 -21.53
CA VAL A 63 -2.46 1.55 -20.07
C VAL A 63 -2.83 2.86 -19.40
N ALA A 64 -2.27 3.99 -19.85
CA ALA A 64 -2.59 5.30 -19.30
C ALA A 64 -4.08 5.64 -19.50
N ALA A 65 -4.64 5.38 -20.68
CA ALA A 65 -6.06 5.62 -20.96
C ALA A 65 -6.99 4.78 -20.08
N GLU A 66 -6.72 3.48 -19.95
CA GLU A 66 -7.56 2.56 -19.17
C GLU A 66 -7.43 2.74 -17.66
N LEU A 67 -6.28 3.25 -17.19
CA LEU A 67 -6.07 3.58 -15.78
C LEU A 67 -6.45 5.03 -15.44
N GLU A 68 -6.87 5.82 -16.43
CA GLU A 68 -7.16 7.25 -16.30
C GLU A 68 -5.96 8.02 -15.72
N GLY A 69 -4.75 7.60 -16.10
CA GLY A 69 -3.49 8.11 -15.55
C GLY A 69 -2.87 9.22 -16.37
N VAL A 70 -2.33 10.23 -15.69
CA VAL A 70 -1.48 11.25 -16.31
C VAL A 70 -0.02 10.82 -16.25
N ILE A 71 0.66 10.82 -17.40
CA ILE A 71 2.10 10.52 -17.49
C ILE A 71 2.88 11.71 -16.93
N MET A 72 3.56 11.50 -15.82
CA MET A 72 4.38 12.52 -15.15
C MET A 72 5.82 12.52 -15.66
N ALA A 73 6.35 11.34 -15.97
CA ALA A 73 7.69 11.18 -16.53
C ALA A 73 7.74 9.97 -17.44
N ARG A 74 8.53 10.07 -18.52
CA ARG A 74 8.76 8.98 -19.48
C ARG A 74 10.24 8.94 -19.85
N THR A 75 10.81 7.75 -19.79
CA THR A 75 12.14 7.42 -20.29
C THR A 75 12.02 6.36 -21.38
N THR A 76 13.15 5.92 -21.93
CA THR A 76 13.20 4.84 -22.93
C THR A 76 12.80 3.47 -22.38
N ALA A 77 12.79 3.29 -21.05
CA ALA A 77 12.54 1.99 -20.42
C ALA A 77 11.43 2.01 -19.36
N GLN A 78 10.98 3.20 -18.94
CA GLN A 78 10.01 3.35 -17.86
C GLN A 78 9.08 4.55 -18.05
N VAL A 79 7.87 4.42 -17.51
CA VAL A 79 6.87 5.49 -17.42
C VAL A 79 6.36 5.58 -15.99
N LEU A 80 6.21 6.80 -15.47
CA LEU A 80 5.66 7.08 -14.16
C LEU A 80 4.31 7.80 -14.29
N MET A 81 3.31 7.28 -13.58
CA MET A 81 1.99 7.89 -13.40
C MET A 81 1.74 8.09 -11.91
N HIS A 82 1.14 9.22 -11.54
CA HIS A 82 0.85 9.58 -10.16
C HIS A 82 -0.66 9.64 -9.92
N TYR A 83 -1.10 9.14 -8.77
CA TYR A 83 -2.49 9.15 -8.31
C TYR A 83 -2.52 9.61 -6.85
N PRO A 84 -3.68 10.05 -6.33
CA PRO A 84 -3.84 10.25 -4.90
C PRO A 84 -3.53 8.97 -4.12
N GLY A 85 -2.50 9.01 -3.27
CA GLY A 85 -2.11 7.91 -2.38
C GLY A 85 -1.31 6.77 -3.01
N TYR A 86 -1.03 6.80 -4.31
CA TYR A 86 -0.16 5.78 -4.93
C TYR A 86 0.42 6.23 -6.26
N ARG A 87 1.47 5.53 -6.71
CA ARG A 87 2.04 5.73 -8.05
C ARG A 87 2.20 4.42 -8.79
N ILE A 88 2.16 4.51 -10.12
CA ILE A 88 2.34 3.39 -11.01
C ILE A 88 3.59 3.60 -11.85
N ILE A 89 4.44 2.59 -11.88
CA ILE A 89 5.63 2.54 -12.72
C ILE A 89 5.43 1.44 -13.76
N LEU A 90 5.46 1.82 -15.03
CA LEU A 90 5.43 0.88 -16.15
C LEU A 90 6.88 0.59 -16.57
N THR A 91 7.23 -0.68 -16.73
CA THR A 91 8.46 -1.08 -17.44
C THR A 91 8.14 -1.29 -18.90
N THR A 92 8.81 -0.56 -19.78
CA THR A 92 8.47 -0.44 -21.20
C THR A 92 9.74 -0.50 -22.05
N PRO A 93 10.34 -1.68 -22.29
CA PRO A 93 11.40 -1.78 -23.29
C PRO A 93 10.81 -1.46 -24.67
N GLY A 94 11.06 -0.24 -25.17
CA GLY A 94 10.37 0.30 -26.34
C GLY A 94 8.98 0.85 -25.98
N GLU A 95 7.94 0.42 -26.71
CA GLU A 95 6.56 0.93 -26.52
C GLU A 95 5.62 -0.04 -25.81
N VAL A 96 6.04 -1.30 -25.63
CA VAL A 96 5.22 -2.35 -25.02
C VAL A 96 5.51 -2.42 -23.53
N VAL A 97 4.46 -2.37 -22.71
CA VAL A 97 4.56 -2.56 -21.27
C VAL A 97 4.83 -4.05 -21.00
N THR A 98 5.87 -4.34 -20.21
CA THR A 98 6.26 -5.71 -19.79
C THR A 98 6.08 -5.96 -18.29
N ARG A 99 5.88 -4.89 -17.51
CA ARG A 99 5.56 -4.96 -16.07
C ARG A 99 4.85 -3.69 -15.62
N ILE A 100 3.89 -3.84 -14.71
CA ILE A 100 3.22 -2.73 -14.01
C ILE A 100 3.54 -2.86 -12.53
N VAL A 101 4.06 -1.80 -11.91
CA VAL A 101 4.37 -1.76 -10.48
C VAL A 101 3.54 -0.68 -9.82
N PHE A 102 2.78 -1.05 -8.80
CA PHE A 102 2.10 -0.13 -7.90
C PHE A 102 2.96 0.06 -6.65
N GLN A 103 3.06 1.31 -6.21
CA GLN A 103 3.66 1.69 -4.93
C GLN A 103 2.64 2.51 -4.17
N PHE A 104 2.21 1.99 -3.02
CA PHE A 104 1.13 2.57 -2.23
C PHE A 104 1.70 3.40 -1.07
N ASP A 105 1.15 4.60 -0.91
CA ASP A 105 1.33 5.41 0.29
C ASP A 105 0.40 4.88 1.40
N ASP A 106 0.60 5.33 2.64
CA ASP A 106 -0.04 4.75 3.82
C ASP A 106 -1.58 4.70 3.73
N GLU A 107 -2.20 5.72 3.13
CA GLU A 107 -3.66 5.85 3.04
C GLU A 107 -4.32 4.98 1.96
N ALA A 108 -3.54 4.43 1.02
CA ALA A 108 -4.05 3.65 -0.11
C ALA A 108 -3.59 2.20 -0.12
N LYS A 109 -2.92 1.71 0.93
CA LYS A 109 -2.49 0.32 1.03
C LYS A 109 -3.71 -0.61 1.12
N PRO A 110 -3.90 -1.53 0.17
CA PRO A 110 -4.83 -2.63 0.39
C PRO A 110 -4.23 -3.63 1.39
N ASN A 111 -5.09 -4.44 2.01
CA ASN A 111 -4.67 -5.60 2.80
C ASN A 111 -4.73 -6.90 1.97
N ILE A 112 -4.27 -8.01 2.55
CA ILE A 112 -4.27 -9.31 1.88
C ILE A 112 -5.69 -9.78 1.57
N ILE A 113 -6.63 -9.69 2.51
CA ILE A 113 -8.00 -10.18 2.29
C ILE A 113 -8.70 -9.46 1.14
N GLN A 114 -8.52 -8.14 0.98
CA GLN A 114 -9.04 -7.40 -0.15
C GLN A 114 -8.48 -7.87 -1.50
N LEU A 115 -7.20 -8.28 -1.54
CA LEU A 115 -6.60 -8.83 -2.76
C LEU A 115 -7.05 -10.27 -3.01
N THR A 116 -7.21 -11.07 -1.95
CA THR A 116 -7.76 -12.42 -2.01
C THR A 116 -9.20 -12.40 -2.53
N ASP A 117 -10.02 -11.45 -2.09
CA ASP A 117 -11.39 -11.26 -2.60
C ASP A 117 -11.43 -10.98 -4.10
N LEU A 118 -10.41 -10.29 -4.63
CA LEU A 118 -10.31 -9.98 -6.06
C LEU A 118 -9.72 -11.11 -6.90
N PHE A 119 -8.71 -11.80 -6.38
CA PHE A 119 -7.84 -12.66 -7.19
C PHE A 119 -7.81 -14.12 -6.71
N GLY A 120 -8.55 -14.46 -5.67
CA GLY A 120 -8.54 -15.78 -5.03
C GLY A 120 -7.32 -15.97 -4.11
N GLU A 121 -7.15 -17.20 -3.62
CA GLU A 121 -6.09 -17.53 -2.66
C GLU A 121 -4.68 -17.35 -3.25
N PRO A 122 -3.80 -16.60 -2.57
CA PRO A 122 -2.41 -16.47 -2.99
C PRO A 122 -1.56 -17.67 -2.57
N LYS A 123 -0.45 -17.87 -3.29
CA LYS A 123 0.66 -18.70 -2.82
C LYS A 123 1.70 -17.83 -2.13
N ALA A 124 2.01 -18.13 -0.87
CA ALA A 124 3.16 -17.53 -0.19
C ALA A 124 4.48 -17.94 -0.86
N ILE A 125 5.31 -16.95 -1.20
CA ILE A 125 6.65 -17.12 -1.74
C ILE A 125 7.64 -16.24 -0.98
N GLN A 126 8.94 -16.44 -1.21
CA GLN A 126 10.00 -15.66 -0.53
C GLN A 126 9.82 -14.14 -0.66
N LYS A 127 9.22 -13.67 -1.75
CA LYS A 127 9.08 -12.24 -2.07
C LYS A 127 7.71 -11.64 -1.73
N GLY A 128 6.78 -12.43 -1.19
CA GLY A 128 5.42 -11.98 -0.85
C GLY A 128 4.33 -12.99 -1.20
N MET A 129 3.14 -12.48 -1.52
CA MET A 129 1.94 -13.26 -1.80
C MET A 129 1.67 -13.24 -3.31
N LEU A 130 1.76 -14.39 -3.98
CA LEU A 130 1.62 -14.51 -5.43
C LEU A 130 0.22 -15.01 -5.79
N TYR A 131 -0.53 -14.16 -6.48
CA TYR A 131 -1.79 -14.53 -7.15
C TYR A 131 -1.52 -14.82 -8.62
N THR A 132 -2.21 -15.81 -9.16
CA THR A 132 -2.06 -16.20 -10.57
C THR A 132 -3.43 -16.23 -11.23
N GLN A 133 -3.54 -15.55 -12.36
CA GLN A 133 -4.77 -15.44 -13.15
C GLN A 133 -4.51 -15.91 -14.58
N GLN A 134 -5.46 -16.61 -15.19
CA GLN A 134 -5.38 -16.94 -16.61
C GLN A 134 -6.17 -15.92 -17.42
N ASN A 135 -5.53 -15.33 -18.41
CA ASN A 135 -6.22 -14.51 -19.40
C ASN A 135 -7.09 -15.41 -20.28
N VAL A 136 -8.40 -15.24 -20.19
CA VAL A 136 -9.39 -16.03 -20.95
C VAL A 136 -9.28 -15.84 -22.47
N THR A 137 -8.79 -14.68 -22.94
CA THR A 137 -8.70 -14.35 -24.37
C THR A 137 -7.41 -14.86 -24.98
N THR A 138 -6.27 -14.69 -24.31
CA THR A 138 -4.95 -15.03 -24.88
C THR A 138 -4.36 -16.34 -24.33
N GLY A 139 -4.99 -16.92 -23.31
CA GLY A 139 -4.47 -18.07 -22.57
C GLY A 139 -3.20 -17.79 -21.75
N GLN A 140 -2.69 -16.56 -21.76
CA GLN A 140 -1.49 -16.18 -21.01
C GLN A 140 -1.77 -16.14 -19.51
N MET A 141 -0.80 -16.62 -18.73
CA MET A 141 -0.85 -16.51 -17.28
C MET A 141 -0.35 -15.13 -16.85
N ILE A 142 -1.06 -14.51 -15.91
CA ILE A 142 -0.77 -13.22 -15.30
C ILE A 142 -0.36 -13.49 -13.86
N ASN A 143 0.80 -12.99 -13.47
CA ASN A 143 1.30 -13.06 -12.12
C ASN A 143 1.09 -11.70 -11.44
N ILE A 144 0.47 -11.72 -10.27
CA ILE A 144 0.25 -10.55 -9.42
C ILE A 144 0.97 -10.83 -8.11
N LEU A 145 2.11 -10.18 -7.88
CA LEU A 145 2.89 -10.33 -6.67
C LEU A 145 2.59 -9.16 -5.73
N ALA A 146 1.87 -9.45 -4.66
CA ALA A 146 1.70 -8.52 -3.54
C ALA A 146 2.92 -8.58 -2.62
N GLN A 147 3.37 -7.40 -2.21
CA GLN A 147 4.49 -7.22 -1.29
C GLN A 147 3.94 -6.72 0.05
N PRO A 148 3.75 -7.61 1.04
CA PRO A 148 3.31 -7.22 2.37
C PRO A 148 4.30 -6.28 3.06
N VAL A 149 3.80 -5.48 4.01
CA VAL A 149 4.66 -4.67 4.89
C VAL A 149 5.47 -5.54 5.86
N THR A 150 4.91 -6.69 6.26
CA THR A 150 5.48 -7.65 7.20
C THR A 150 5.28 -9.09 6.71
N MET A 151 6.18 -10.00 7.12
CA MET A 151 6.09 -11.44 6.84
C MET A 151 6.28 -12.21 8.16
N PRO A 152 5.53 -13.30 8.44
CA PRO A 152 4.44 -13.85 7.61
C PRO A 152 3.27 -12.88 7.47
N ALA A 153 2.56 -12.98 6.35
CA ALA A 153 1.41 -12.11 6.08
C ALA A 153 0.11 -12.83 6.50
N GLU A 154 -0.74 -12.09 7.19
CA GLU A 154 -2.11 -12.46 7.57
C GLU A 154 -3.10 -11.62 6.76
N ASP A 155 -4.38 -11.96 6.80
CA ASP A 155 -5.47 -11.31 6.05
C ASP A 155 -5.48 -9.77 6.18
N VAL A 156 -5.27 -9.26 7.39
CA VAL A 156 -5.25 -7.81 7.68
C VAL A 156 -3.93 -7.13 7.30
N THR A 157 -2.92 -7.89 6.88
CA THR A 157 -1.59 -7.34 6.58
C THR A 157 -1.65 -6.43 5.37
N LEU A 158 -1.20 -5.20 5.55
CA LEU A 158 -1.14 -4.21 4.47
C LEU A 158 -0.08 -4.56 3.42
N VAL A 159 -0.33 -4.14 2.19
CA VAL A 159 0.53 -4.35 1.02
C VAL A 159 1.13 -3.03 0.58
N LYS A 160 2.46 -2.90 0.68
CA LYS A 160 3.19 -1.69 0.28
C LYS A 160 3.35 -1.54 -1.24
N GLY A 161 3.18 -2.62 -1.99
CA GLY A 161 3.30 -2.58 -3.44
C GLY A 161 2.81 -3.85 -4.12
N LEU A 162 2.47 -3.71 -5.39
CA LEU A 162 2.03 -4.80 -6.26
C LEU A 162 2.85 -4.80 -7.54
N ILE A 163 3.22 -6.00 -8.02
CA ILE A 163 3.86 -6.18 -9.31
C ILE A 163 2.96 -7.06 -10.17
N ILE A 164 2.57 -6.57 -11.34
CA ILE A 164 1.79 -7.30 -12.33
C ILE A 164 2.67 -7.53 -13.56
N GLU A 165 2.80 -8.78 -13.96
CA GLU A 165 3.56 -9.17 -15.16
C GLU A 165 3.02 -10.47 -15.78
N GLY A 166 3.39 -10.72 -17.04
CA GLY A 166 3.11 -12.01 -17.67
C GLY A 166 3.98 -13.10 -17.05
N ALA A 167 3.42 -14.30 -16.88
CA ALA A 167 4.22 -15.45 -16.47
C ALA A 167 5.27 -15.73 -17.55
N ARG A 168 6.55 -15.74 -17.16
CA ARG A 168 7.62 -16.16 -18.06
C ARG A 168 7.40 -17.62 -18.38
N ARG A 169 7.22 -17.95 -19.66
CA ARG A 169 7.39 -19.32 -20.14
C ARG A 169 8.84 -19.70 -19.87
N ARG A 170 9.05 -20.66 -18.98
CA ARG A 170 10.36 -21.28 -18.76
C ARG A 170 10.73 -22.11 -19.97
#